data_AF-A0A7Y7TQ88-F1
#
_entry.id   AF-A0A7Y7TQ88-F1
#
_cell.length_a   1.000
_cell.length_b   1.000
_cell.length_c   1.000
_cell.angle_alpha   90.00
_cell.angle_beta   90.00
_cell.angle_gamma   90.00
#
_symmetry.space_group_name_H-M   'P 1'
#
loop_
_entity.id
_entity.type
_entity.pdbx_description
1 polymer ?
#
loop_
_entity_poly.entity_id
_entity_poly.type
_entity_poly.pdbx_seq_one_letter_code
_entity_poly.pdbx_strand_id
1 'polypeptide(L)' 'YKWIRTSRGDTMAFGTFLDTERNFFDTTHFPPALKEYPFAGSGVYLILGKVVEDFGFPSIEVKKMAKLPIKSDPRLG' A
#
# COMPACT_ATOMS: atom_id res chain seq x y z
N TYR A 1 -3.41 0.34 -7.76
CA TYR A 1 -2.78 -0.95 -7.44
C TYR A 1 -3.03 -1.92 -8.59
N LYS A 2 -2.15 -2.92 -8.77
CA LYS A 2 -2.28 -3.97 -9.80
C LYS A 2 -2.32 -5.33 -9.14
N TRP A 3 -3.35 -6.14 -9.44
CA TRP A 3 -3.42 -7.53 -8.98
C TRP A 3 -2.56 -8.43 -9.84
N ILE A 4 -1.84 -9.35 -9.19
CA ILE A 4 -0.98 -10.34 -9.83
C ILE A 4 -1.24 -11.70 -9.21
N ARG A 5 -1.06 -12.76 -9.98
CA ARG A 5 -1.09 -14.14 -9.49
C ARG A 5 0.33 -14.59 -9.22
N THR A 6 0.58 -15.13 -8.03
CA THR A 6 1.84 -15.82 -7.73
C THR A 6 1.96 -17.10 -8.57
N SER A 7 3.14 -17.71 -8.60
CA SER A 7 3.34 -19.01 -9.25
C SER A 7 2.45 -20.13 -8.69
N ARG A 8 1.95 -19.98 -7.45
CA ARG A 8 0.99 -20.89 -6.82
C ARG A 8 -0.48 -20.53 -7.08
N GLY A 9 -0.75 -19.47 -7.85
CA GLY A 9 -2.10 -19.01 -8.17
C GLY A 9 -2.73 -18.06 -7.14
N ASP A 10 -2.07 -17.83 -6.01
CA ASP A 10 -2.54 -16.90 -4.99
C ASP A 10 -2.49 -15.45 -5.50
N THR A 11 -3.45 -14.62 -5.09
CA THR A 11 -3.49 -13.20 -5.45
C THR A 11 -2.51 -12.40 -4.59
N MET A 12 -1.68 -11.60 -5.23
CA MET A 12 -0.87 -10.53 -4.63
C MET A 12 -1.18 -9.20 -5.31
N ALA A 13 -0.70 -8.09 -4.74
CA ALA A 13 -0.88 -6.78 -5.35
C ALA A 13 0.34 -5.88 -5.17
N PHE A 14 0.52 -4.99 -6.15
CA PHE A 14 1.48 -3.89 -6.10
C PHE A 14 0.74 -2.56 -5.97
N GLY A 15 1.23 -1.67 -5.10
CA GLY A 15 0.75 -0.31 -4.94
C GLY A 15 1.89 0.70 -5.04
N THR A 16 1.58 1.90 -5.49
CA THR A 16 2.53 3.03 -5.55
C THR A 16 1.94 4.16 -4.74
N PHE A 17 2.74 4.73 -3.83
CA PHE A 17 2.33 5.73 -2.87
C PHE A 17 3.26 6.94 -2.92
N LEU A 18 2.76 8.05 -2.37
CA LEU A 18 3.53 9.23 -2.06
C LEU A 18 3.59 9.39 -0.55
N ASP A 19 4.76 9.74 -0.03
CA ASP A 19 4.90 10.16 1.36
C ASP A 19 4.54 11.66 1.53
N THR A 20 4.74 12.17 2.74
CA THR A 20 4.49 13.58 3.07
C THR A 20 5.41 14.57 2.35
N GLU A 21 6.56 14.10 1.87
CA GLU A 21 7.55 14.88 1.13
C GLU A 21 7.38 14.73 -0.40
N ARG A 22 6.37 13.97 -0.85
CA ARG A 22 6.09 13.64 -2.24
C ARG A 22 7.14 12.73 -2.88
N ASN A 23 7.89 11.99 -2.09
CA ASN A 23 8.72 10.92 -2.61
C ASN A 23 7.83 9.73 -2.97
N PHE A 24 8.09 9.13 -4.13
CA PHE A 24 7.44 7.89 -4.52
C PHE A 24 8.09 6.71 -3.81
N PHE A 25 7.25 5.77 -3.39
CA PHE A 25 7.68 4.45 -2.98
C PHE A 25 6.64 3.42 -3.38
N ASP A 26 7.09 2.20 -3.62
CA ASP A 26 6.22 1.09 -3.97
C ASP A 26 5.90 0.21 -2.76
N THR A 27 4.90 -0.65 -2.94
CA THR A 27 4.42 -1.58 -1.92
C THR A 27 4.10 -2.91 -2.56
N THR A 28 4.52 -3.98 -1.89
CA THR A 28 4.20 -5.35 -2.28
C THR A 28 3.33 -5.99 -1.21
N HIS A 29 2.14 -6.44 -1.62
CA HIS A 29 1.16 -7.09 -0.77
C HIS A 29 1.08 -8.58 -1.09
N PHE A 30 1.82 -9.39 -0.34
CA PHE A 30 1.77 -10.84 -0.48
C PHE A 30 0.40 -11.40 -0.05
N PRO A 31 0.00 -12.59 -0.55
CA PRO A 31 -1.35 -13.09 -0.36
C PRO A 31 -1.88 -13.12 1.08
N PRO A 32 -1.10 -13.52 2.11
CA PRO A 32 -1.59 -13.49 3.49
C PRO A 32 -1.93 -12.07 3.96
N ALA A 33 -1.02 -11.12 3.73
CA ALA A 33 -1.20 -9.73 4.15
C ALA A 33 -2.33 -9.06 3.36
N LEU A 34 -2.42 -9.33 2.05
CA LEU A 34 -3.44 -8.75 1.18
C LEU A 34 -4.85 -9.26 1.49
N LYS A 35 -4.97 -10.53 1.90
CA LYS A 35 -6.24 -11.12 2.32
C LYS A 35 -6.76 -10.49 3.61
N GLU A 36 -5.88 -10.22 4.56
CA GLU A 36 -6.25 -9.65 5.86
C GLU A 36 -6.39 -8.12 5.82
N TYR A 37 -5.55 -7.44 5.02
CA TYR A 37 -5.48 -5.99 4.91
C TYR A 37 -5.61 -5.54 3.44
N PRO A 38 -6.78 -5.72 2.81
CA PRO A 38 -6.99 -5.36 1.41
C PRO A 38 -7.00 -3.84 1.20
N PHE A 39 -6.83 -3.41 -0.05
CA PHE A 39 -7.07 -2.03 -0.46
C PHE A 39 -8.55 -1.65 -0.27
N ALA A 40 -8.80 -0.42 0.17
CA ALA A 40 -10.12 0.19 0.35
C ALA A 40 -10.34 1.42 -0.57
N GLY A 41 -9.82 1.35 -1.79
CA GLY A 41 -9.89 2.41 -2.82
C GLY A 41 -8.87 3.54 -2.62
N SER A 42 -8.97 4.62 -3.40
CA SER A 42 -8.03 5.74 -3.34
C SER A 42 -8.11 6.49 -2.00
N GLY A 43 -6.96 6.94 -1.49
CA GLY A 43 -6.89 7.73 -0.26
C GLY A 43 -5.53 7.62 0.43
N VAL A 44 -5.48 8.11 1.67
CA VAL A 44 -4.30 8.02 2.54
C VAL A 44 -4.35 6.72 3.33
N TYR A 45 -3.21 6.05 3.46
CA TYR A 45 -3.09 4.78 4.16
C TYR A 45 -2.02 4.84 5.24
N LEU A 46 -2.28 4.17 6.36
CA LEU A 46 -1.27 3.78 7.32
C LEU A 46 -0.74 2.41 6.93
N ILE A 47 0.56 2.31 6.71
CA ILE A 47 1.22 1.11 6.20
C ILE A 47 2.29 0.67 7.20
N LEU A 48 2.24 -0.59 7.61
CA LEU A 48 3.27 -1.24 8.42
C LEU A 48 3.89 -2.38 7.61
N GLY A 49 5.20 -2.36 7.45
CA GLY A 49 5.89 -3.38 6.67
C GLY A 49 7.40 -3.34 6.86
N LYS A 50 8.09 -4.20 6.12
CA LYS A 50 9.55 -4.20 6.03
C LYS A 50 9.95 -3.24 4.91
N VAL A 51 10.82 -2.28 5.23
CA VAL A 51 11.44 -1.42 4.22
C VAL A 51 12.45 -2.25 3.44
N VAL A 52 12.35 -2.22 2.13
CA VAL A 52 13.23 -2.95 1.20
C VAL A 52 13.60 -2.03 0.03
N GLU A 53 14.65 -2.42 -0.67
CA GLU A 53 14.99 -1.84 -1.97
C GLU A 53 14.68 -2.89 -3.03
N ASP A 54 13.81 -2.55 -3.98
CA ASP A 54 13.43 -3.41 -5.09
C ASP A 54 13.98 -2.82 -6.39
N PHE A 55 14.97 -3.47 -6.99
CA PHE A 55 15.72 -2.97 -8.16
C PHE A 55 16.24 -1.52 -8.03
N GLY A 56 16.73 -1.14 -6.84
CA GLY A 56 17.22 0.23 -6.59
C GLY A 56 16.12 1.25 -6.27
N PHE A 57 14.87 0.81 -6.12
CA PHE A 57 13.74 1.67 -5.80
C PHE A 57 13.19 1.43 -4.39
N PRO A 58 12.88 2.48 -3.60
CA PRO A 58 12.31 2.32 -2.26
C PRO A 58 10.96 1.61 -2.28
N SER A 59 10.83 0.56 -1.47
CA SER A 59 9.60 -0.23 -1.41
C SER A 59 9.31 -0.77 0.00
N ILE A 60 8.08 -1.18 0.24
CA ILE A 60 7.64 -1.79 1.49
C ILE A 60 6.96 -3.14 1.21
N GLU A 61 7.48 -4.20 1.82
CA GLU A 61 6.75 -5.47 1.94
C GLU A 61 5.72 -5.34 3.06
N VAL A 62 4.45 -5.22 2.68
CA VAL A 62 3.37 -4.86 3.60
C VAL A 62 3.01 -6.03 4.50
N LYS A 63 2.99 -5.78 5.81
CA LYS A 63 2.50 -6.70 6.85
C LYS A 63 1.08 -6.35 7.28
N LYS A 64 0.78 -5.05 7.46
CA LYS A 64 -0.55 -4.52 7.78
C LYS A 64 -0.79 -3.21 7.06
N MET A 65 -2.05 -2.93 6.75
CA MET A 65 -2.45 -1.67 6.12
C MET A 65 -3.87 -1.30 6.52
N ALA A 66 -4.13 0.00 6.68
CA ALA A 66 -5.48 0.53 6.87
C ALA A 66 -5.64 1.87 6.15
N LYS A 67 -6.79 2.10 5.54
CA LYS A 67 -7.15 3.41 5.00
C LYS A 67 -7.46 4.36 6.15
N LEU A 68 -6.87 5.55 6.13
CA LEU A 68 -7.13 6.57 7.14
C LEU A 68 -8.43 7.32 6.82
N PRO A 69 -9.21 7.71 7.86
CA PRO A 69 -10.38 8.55 7.67
C PRO A 69 -9.97 9.92 7.12
N ILE A 70 -10.77 10.44 6.20
CA ILE A 70 -10.56 11.78 5.64
C ILE A 70 -11.07 12.80 6.66
N LYS A 71 -10.20 13.73 7.05
CA LYS A 71 -10.62 14.92 7.81
C LYS A 71 -11.32 15.88 6.84
N SER A 72 -12.58 16.22 7.13
CA SER A 72 -13.33 17.20 6.33
C SER A 72 -12.59 18.53 6.27
N ASP A 73 -12.68 19.22 5.12
CA ASP A 73 -12.04 20.52 4.94
C ASP A 73 -12.65 21.53 5.93
N PRO A 74 -11.85 22.14 6.83
CA PRO A 74 -12.35 23.10 7.81
C PRO A 74 -12.89 24.39 7.17
N ARG A 75 -12.65 24.63 5.87
CA ARG A 75 -13.15 25.79 5.11
C ARG A 75 -14.56 25.61 4.56
N LEU A 76 -15.09 24.39 4.60
CA LEU A 76 -16.45 24.07 4.12
C LEU A 76 -17.50 24.12 5.25
N GLY A 77 -17.12 24.65 6.42
CA GLY A 77 -18.01 24.92 7.55
C GLY A 77 -18.63 26.32 7.50
#